data_AF-A0A7X8J4A0-F1
#
_entry.id   AF-A0A7X8J4A0-F1
#
_cell.length_a   1.000
_cell.length_b   1.000
_cell.length_c   1.000
_cell.angle_alpha   90.00
_cell.angle_beta   90.00
_cell.angle_gamma   90.00
#
_symmetry.space_group_name_H-M   'P 1'
#
loop_
_entity.id
_entity.type
_entity.pdbx_description
1 polymer ?
#
loop_
_entity_poly.entity_id
_entity_poly.type
_entity_poly.pdbx_seq_one_letter_code
_entity_poly.pdbx_strand_id
1 'polypeptide(L)'
;MIYIAINYGAGLILKNIASSPYDMSPKGVISNIFTQMPEIIAFILVRSYSVNAVYKKTHHPIFWIVIISLYLAVIQVNFTKLSIARSYEDLFICLAQDIMPKVTLSFLMTIVCLVGGSIPCIYYMCINKIFMFIFPFLPSLPWVAESVIGIAYPIILSMFIWEEYKILSHLKPSTQKENIFFFSASLLFLVAFSWFVVGVFPIYPSVILTGSMEPLIYPGDVVLIRKLMSEEEVYKLKEGDVINFKMGDITITHRINEIKSDEAGNLSFITKGDNNDAEDDWVVPPNDLKGTIEKVVPKIGLLILLLHKSENISEGVSSY
;
A
#
# COMPACT_ATOMS: atom_id res chain seq x y z
N MET A 1 -3.32 9.57 16.30
CA MET A 1 -3.12 10.82 15.52
C MET A 1 -2.14 10.64 14.37
N ILE A 2 -0.86 10.28 14.59
CA ILE A 2 0.12 10.14 13.50
C ILE A 2 -0.31 9.08 12.46
N TYR A 3 -0.78 7.91 12.90
CA TYR A 3 -1.30 6.86 12.01
C TYR A 3 -2.41 7.38 11.07
N ILE A 4 -3.37 8.13 11.63
CA ILE A 4 -4.48 8.73 10.88
C ILE A 4 -3.94 9.72 9.85
N ALA A 5 -3.03 10.61 10.26
CA ALA A 5 -2.45 11.61 9.37
C ALA A 5 -1.72 10.98 8.18
N ILE A 6 -0.95 9.90 8.41
CA ILE A 6 -0.26 9.16 7.34
C ILE A 6 -1.27 8.54 6.37
N ASN A 7 -2.30 7.85 6.87
CA ASN A 7 -3.32 7.22 6.02
C ASN A 7 -4.10 8.25 5.20
N TYR A 8 -4.47 9.39 5.81
CA TYR A 8 -5.18 10.46 5.11
C TYR A 8 -4.30 11.18 4.10
N GLY A 9 -3.04 11.45 4.45
CA GLY A 9 -2.06 12.01 3.52
C GLY A 9 -1.90 11.12 2.29
N ALA A 10 -1.75 9.81 2.49
CA ALA A 10 -1.69 8.84 1.41
C ALA A 10 -2.98 8.82 0.57
N GLY A 11 -4.16 8.85 1.22
CA GLY A 11 -5.46 8.85 0.53
C GLY A 11 -5.68 10.10 -0.33
N LEU A 12 -5.26 11.27 0.16
CA LEU A 12 -5.33 12.54 -0.56
C LEU A 12 -4.39 12.55 -1.78
N ILE A 13 -3.15 12.09 -1.61
CA ILE A 13 -2.17 12.03 -2.72
C ILE A 13 -2.65 11.07 -3.81
N LEU A 14 -3.23 9.94 -3.42
CA LEU A 14 -3.75 8.94 -4.34
C LEU A 14 -5.14 9.28 -4.90
N LYS A 15 -5.76 10.38 -4.45
CA LYS A 15 -7.15 10.75 -4.77
C LYS A 15 -8.14 9.60 -4.51
N ASN A 16 -7.86 8.74 -3.53
CA ASN A 16 -8.64 7.54 -3.27
C ASN A 16 -9.27 7.62 -1.88
N ILE A 17 -10.38 8.35 -1.82
CA ILE A 17 -11.14 8.62 -0.60
C ILE A 17 -12.57 8.14 -0.83
N ALA A 18 -13.07 7.30 0.06
CA ALA A 18 -14.41 6.73 0.02
C ALA A 18 -15.28 7.31 1.13
N SER A 19 -16.59 7.24 0.96
CA SER A 19 -17.53 7.51 2.05
C SER A 19 -17.34 6.49 3.18
N SER A 20 -17.49 6.94 4.43
CA SER A 20 -17.41 6.03 5.56
C SER A 20 -18.53 4.98 5.49
N PRO A 21 -18.23 3.72 5.84
CA PRO A 21 -19.24 2.66 5.90
C PRO A 21 -20.14 2.75 7.15
N TYR A 22 -19.84 3.66 8.08
CA TYR A 22 -20.58 3.80 9.33
C TYR A 22 -21.74 4.80 9.21
N ASP A 23 -22.84 4.52 9.93
CA ASP A 23 -23.91 5.49 10.13
C ASP A 23 -23.40 6.67 10.98
N MET A 24 -23.30 7.84 10.35
CA MET A 24 -22.82 9.09 10.94
C MET A 24 -23.91 9.89 11.65
N SER A 25 -25.16 9.41 11.63
CA SER A 25 -26.21 10.04 12.44
C SER A 25 -25.77 10.04 13.91
N PRO A 26 -26.14 11.04 14.73
CA PRO A 26 -25.77 11.06 16.15
C PRO A 26 -26.14 9.77 16.88
N LYS A 27 -27.27 9.14 16.49
CA LYS A 27 -27.69 7.82 17.00
C LYS A 27 -26.79 6.69 16.50
N GLY A 28 -26.42 6.70 15.22
CA GLY A 28 -25.50 5.74 14.61
C GLY A 28 -24.12 5.77 15.26
N VAL A 29 -23.54 6.96 15.45
CA VAL A 29 -22.25 7.15 16.14
C VAL A 29 -22.30 6.60 17.56
N ILE A 30 -23.36 6.93 18.32
CA ILE A 30 -23.55 6.41 19.68
C ILE A 30 -23.63 4.87 19.64
N SER A 31 -24.42 4.30 18.73
CA SER A 31 -24.56 2.85 18.57
C SER A 31 -23.23 2.17 18.24
N ASN A 32 -22.45 2.72 17.30
CA ASN A 32 -21.13 2.22 16.91
C ASN A 32 -20.15 2.24 18.09
N ILE A 33 -20.16 3.30 18.90
CA ILE A 33 -19.34 3.42 20.11
C ILE A 33 -19.73 2.35 21.13
N PHE A 34 -21.02 2.22 21.44
CA PHE A 34 -21.49 1.25 22.44
C PHE A 34 -21.28 -0.21 22.03
N THR A 35 -21.35 -0.50 20.74
CA THR A 35 -21.16 -1.88 20.24
C THR A 35 -19.68 -2.27 20.16
N GLN A 36 -18.78 -1.38 19.71
CA GLN A 36 -17.40 -1.76 19.40
C GLN A 36 -16.36 -1.36 20.46
N MET A 37 -16.60 -0.29 21.25
CA MET A 37 -15.62 0.13 22.26
C MET A 37 -15.43 -0.89 23.40
N PRO A 38 -16.49 -1.51 23.97
CA PRO A 38 -16.32 -2.47 25.05
C PRO A 38 -15.48 -3.69 24.64
N GLU A 39 -15.65 -4.17 23.40
CA GLU A 39 -14.86 -5.26 22.83
C GLU A 39 -13.37 -4.91 22.80
N ILE A 40 -13.02 -3.73 22.27
CA ILE A 40 -11.64 -3.25 22.18
C ILE A 40 -11.03 -3.10 23.57
N ILE A 41 -11.75 -2.50 24.52
CA ILE A 41 -11.27 -2.30 25.89
C ILE A 41 -11.05 -3.65 26.57
N ALA A 42 -12.02 -4.57 26.50
CA ALA A 42 -11.89 -5.91 27.07
C ALA A 42 -10.67 -6.64 26.50
N PHE A 43 -10.47 -6.57 25.18
CA PHE A 43 -9.31 -7.18 24.53
C PHE A 43 -7.98 -6.63 25.05
N ILE A 44 -7.89 -5.30 25.25
CA ILE A 44 -6.69 -4.66 25.80
C ILE A 44 -6.46 -5.03 27.27
N LEU A 45 -7.53 -5.16 28.06
CA LEU A 45 -7.42 -5.62 29.45
C LEU A 45 -6.94 -7.07 29.53
N VAL A 46 -7.46 -7.96 28.68
CA VAL A 46 -6.99 -9.34 28.55
C VAL A 46 -5.51 -9.39 28.16
N ARG A 47 -5.10 -8.58 27.17
CA ARG A 47 -3.69 -8.43 26.79
C ARG A 47 -2.83 -8.00 27.98
N SER A 48 -3.24 -6.94 28.67
CA SER A 48 -2.49 -6.37 29.79
C SER A 48 -2.33 -7.36 30.93
N TYR A 49 -3.40 -8.06 31.30
CA TYR A 49 -3.34 -9.11 32.31
C TYR A 49 -2.38 -10.23 31.89
N SER A 50 -2.52 -10.73 30.66
CA SER A 50 -1.73 -11.87 30.16
C SER A 50 -0.24 -11.56 30.09
N VAL A 51 0.12 -10.40 29.54
CA VAL A 51 1.51 -9.93 29.41
C VAL A 51 2.14 -9.73 30.80
N ASN A 52 1.43 -9.06 31.72
CA ASN A 52 1.94 -8.83 33.08
C ASN A 52 2.05 -10.12 33.90
N ALA A 53 1.11 -11.05 33.74
CA ALA A 53 1.14 -12.34 34.41
C ALA A 53 2.37 -13.15 33.97
N VAL A 54 2.61 -13.22 32.66
CA VAL A 54 3.78 -13.90 32.11
C VAL A 54 5.08 -13.24 32.54
N TYR A 55 5.17 -11.91 32.45
CA TYR A 55 6.37 -11.17 32.83
C TYR A 55 6.79 -11.43 34.28
N LYS A 56 5.84 -11.57 35.20
CA LYS A 56 6.11 -11.78 36.63
C LYS A 56 6.28 -13.24 37.05
N LYS A 57 5.58 -14.19 36.40
CA LYS A 57 5.45 -15.57 36.91
C LYS A 57 6.27 -16.62 36.16
N THR A 58 6.84 -16.29 35.00
CA THR A 58 7.52 -17.29 34.14
C THR A 58 9.03 -17.09 34.12
N HIS A 59 9.77 -18.19 33.92
CA HIS A 59 11.23 -18.17 33.83
C HIS A 59 11.74 -17.58 32.51
N HIS A 60 10.96 -17.73 31.42
CA HIS A 60 11.27 -17.21 30.09
C HIS A 60 10.19 -16.20 29.64
N PRO A 61 10.11 -15.01 30.24
CA PRO A 61 9.01 -14.08 30.02
C PRO A 61 8.95 -13.58 28.58
N ILE A 62 10.09 -13.30 27.94
CA ILE A 62 10.15 -12.79 26.57
C ILE A 62 9.53 -13.80 25.59
N PHE A 63 9.90 -15.07 25.69
CA PHE A 63 9.40 -16.13 24.82
C PHE A 63 7.87 -16.24 24.87
N TRP A 64 7.32 -16.28 26.09
CA TRP A 64 5.88 -16.38 26.28
C TRP A 64 5.12 -15.10 25.90
N ILE A 65 5.72 -13.92 26.10
CA ILE A 65 5.16 -12.66 25.62
C ILE A 65 5.02 -12.69 24.10
N VAL A 66 6.06 -13.13 23.38
CA VAL A 66 6.01 -13.27 21.91
C VAL A 66 4.88 -14.22 21.48
N ILE A 67 4.75 -15.38 22.13
CA ILE A 67 3.68 -16.34 21.85
C ILE A 67 2.30 -15.72 22.09
N ILE A 68 2.10 -15.03 23.21
CA ILE A 68 0.82 -14.37 23.53
C ILE A 68 0.52 -13.26 22.51
N SER A 69 1.50 -12.45 22.12
CA SER A 69 1.31 -11.40 21.12
C SER A 69 0.86 -11.97 19.78
N LEU A 70 1.47 -13.09 19.34
CA LEU A 70 1.08 -13.80 18.12
C LEU A 70 -0.33 -14.39 18.24
N TYR A 71 -0.63 -15.07 19.35
CA TYR A 71 -1.96 -15.63 19.60
C TYR A 71 -3.06 -14.55 19.58
N LEU A 72 -2.83 -13.43 20.25
CA LEU A 72 -3.74 -12.29 20.25
C LEU A 72 -3.87 -11.65 18.86
N ALA A 73 -2.81 -11.64 18.05
CA ALA A 73 -2.90 -11.17 16.67
C ALA A 73 -3.81 -12.08 15.83
N VAL A 74 -3.65 -13.40 15.96
CA VAL A 74 -4.46 -14.40 15.24
C VAL A 74 -5.95 -14.27 15.56
N ILE A 75 -6.32 -14.00 16.82
CA ILE A 75 -7.73 -13.77 17.20
C ILE A 75 -8.36 -12.61 16.44
N GLN A 76 -7.58 -11.59 16.07
CA GLN A 76 -8.08 -10.41 15.37
C GLN A 76 -8.13 -10.60 13.84
N VAL A 77 -7.56 -11.68 13.30
CA VAL A 77 -7.53 -11.97 11.86
C VAL A 77 -8.95 -12.21 11.34
N ASN A 78 -9.26 -11.67 10.15
CA ASN A 78 -10.55 -11.89 9.52
C ASN A 78 -10.47 -13.17 8.68
N PHE A 79 -10.82 -14.31 9.29
CA PHE A 79 -10.80 -15.62 8.64
C PHE A 79 -11.77 -15.73 7.45
N THR A 80 -12.81 -14.89 7.37
CA THR A 80 -13.72 -14.87 6.23
C THR A 80 -12.97 -14.49 4.95
N LYS A 81 -12.10 -13.48 4.99
CA LYS A 81 -11.26 -13.09 3.84
C LYS A 81 -10.35 -14.24 3.41
N LEU A 82 -9.76 -14.95 4.38
CA LEU A 82 -8.89 -16.09 4.12
C LEU A 82 -9.64 -17.25 3.45
N SER A 83 -10.90 -17.50 3.85
CA SER A 83 -11.71 -18.59 3.28
C SER A 83 -12.17 -18.36 1.85
N ILE A 84 -12.19 -17.10 1.40
CA ILE A 84 -12.64 -16.71 0.06
C ILE A 84 -11.49 -16.76 -0.96
N ALA A 85 -10.24 -16.65 -0.52
CA ALA A 85 -9.06 -16.65 -1.38
C ALA A 85 -9.00 -17.93 -2.25
N ARG A 86 -8.90 -17.77 -3.57
CA ARG A 86 -8.85 -18.89 -4.52
C ARG A 86 -7.50 -19.02 -5.22
N SER A 87 -6.72 -17.93 -5.29
CA SER A 87 -5.41 -17.91 -5.92
C SER A 87 -4.26 -17.67 -4.92
N TYR A 88 -3.02 -17.93 -5.36
CA TYR A 88 -1.82 -17.58 -4.58
C TYR A 88 -1.67 -16.07 -4.40
N GLU A 89 -2.11 -15.27 -5.39
CA GLU A 89 -2.15 -13.82 -5.31
C GLU A 89 -3.11 -13.35 -4.21
N ASP A 90 -4.32 -13.90 -4.17
CA ASP A 90 -5.33 -13.57 -3.13
C ASP A 90 -4.81 -13.90 -1.73
N LEU A 91 -4.14 -15.04 -1.58
CA LEU A 91 -3.52 -15.44 -0.31
C LEU A 91 -2.41 -14.47 0.10
N PHE A 92 -1.58 -14.04 -0.84
CA PHE A 92 -0.52 -13.07 -0.58
C PHE A 92 -1.10 -11.70 -0.17
N ILE A 93 -2.10 -11.21 -0.91
CA ILE A 93 -2.80 -9.96 -0.58
C ILE A 93 -3.45 -10.06 0.80
N CYS A 94 -4.11 -11.17 1.13
CA CYS A 94 -4.70 -11.39 2.44
C CYS A 94 -3.64 -11.37 3.56
N LEU A 95 -2.51 -12.03 3.35
CA LEU A 95 -1.41 -12.05 4.30
C LEU A 95 -0.83 -10.65 4.54
N ALA A 96 -0.59 -9.90 3.46
CA ALA A 96 0.00 -8.56 3.51
C ALA A 96 -0.95 -7.50 4.08
N GLN A 97 -2.23 -7.52 3.70
CA GLN A 97 -3.19 -6.47 4.04
C GLN A 97 -3.96 -6.74 5.34
N ASP A 98 -4.20 -8.01 5.71
CA ASP A 98 -4.99 -8.35 6.90
C ASP A 98 -4.12 -8.95 8.03
N ILE A 99 -3.31 -9.96 7.75
CA ILE A 99 -2.60 -10.72 8.79
C ILE A 99 -1.41 -9.93 9.33
N MET A 100 -0.48 -9.51 8.47
CA MET A 100 0.78 -8.89 8.89
C MET A 100 0.58 -7.57 9.67
N PRO A 101 -0.33 -6.65 9.28
CA PRO A 101 -0.60 -5.44 10.04
C PRO A 101 -1.15 -5.73 11.45
N LYS A 102 -1.95 -6.80 11.62
CA LYS A 102 -2.47 -7.20 12.93
C LYS A 102 -1.37 -7.79 13.81
N VAL A 103 -0.44 -8.54 13.21
CA VAL A 103 0.74 -9.07 13.91
C VAL A 103 1.62 -7.92 14.41
N THR A 104 2.04 -7.01 13.52
CA THR A 104 2.89 -5.87 13.91
C THR A 104 2.19 -4.95 14.92
N LEU A 105 0.89 -4.69 14.74
CA LEU A 105 0.09 -3.95 15.71
C LEU A 105 0.04 -4.67 17.07
N SER A 106 -0.15 -5.99 17.11
CA SER A 106 -0.18 -6.72 18.38
C SER A 106 1.13 -6.61 19.15
N PHE A 107 2.28 -6.63 18.45
CA PHE A 107 3.59 -6.38 19.06
C PHE A 107 3.73 -4.95 19.58
N LEU A 108 3.33 -3.94 18.80
CA LEU A 108 3.30 -2.54 19.26
C LEU A 108 2.47 -2.42 20.55
N MET A 109 1.25 -2.96 20.56
CA MET A 109 0.37 -2.89 21.72
C MET A 109 0.94 -3.63 22.93
N THR A 110 1.69 -4.70 22.72
CA THR A 110 2.40 -5.42 23.78
C THR A 110 3.51 -4.56 24.39
N ILE A 111 4.31 -3.90 23.56
CA ILE A 111 5.38 -2.99 24.01
C ILE A 111 4.80 -1.79 24.77
N VAL A 112 3.78 -1.14 24.22
CA VAL A 112 3.08 -0.03 24.89
C VAL A 112 2.51 -0.50 26.24
N CYS A 113 1.96 -1.72 26.29
CA CYS A 113 1.43 -2.28 27.52
C CYS A 113 2.51 -2.57 28.58
N LEU A 114 3.69 -3.04 28.16
CA LEU A 114 4.82 -3.28 29.07
C LEU A 114 5.38 -1.96 29.64
N VAL A 115 5.41 -0.91 28.83
CA VAL A 115 5.97 0.40 29.21
C VAL A 115 4.98 1.22 30.04
N GLY A 116 3.72 1.31 29.61
CA GLY A 116 2.73 2.24 30.15
C GLY A 116 1.40 1.62 30.61
N GLY A 117 1.27 0.29 30.56
CA GLY A 117 0.05 -0.42 30.97
C GLY A 117 -1.09 -0.35 29.93
N SER A 118 -2.32 -0.63 30.39
CA SER A 118 -3.50 -0.72 29.52
C SER A 118 -4.05 0.63 29.08
N ILE A 119 -3.88 1.70 29.87
CA ILE A 119 -4.49 3.01 29.60
C ILE A 119 -3.99 3.62 28.28
N PRO A 120 -2.68 3.69 27.98
CA PRO A 120 -2.19 4.21 26.70
C PRO A 120 -2.65 3.36 25.51
N CYS A 121 -2.73 2.04 25.68
CA CYS A 121 -3.26 1.13 24.67
C CYS A 121 -4.73 1.46 24.35
N ILE A 122 -5.56 1.68 25.38
CA ILE A 122 -6.97 2.06 25.23
C ILE A 122 -7.08 3.37 24.46
N TYR A 123 -6.33 4.41 24.86
CA TYR A 123 -6.35 5.67 24.15
C TYR A 123 -5.95 5.51 22.68
N TYR A 124 -4.88 4.77 22.39
CA TYR A 124 -4.44 4.55 21.02
C TYR A 124 -5.53 3.90 20.16
N MET A 125 -6.15 2.80 20.62
CA MET A 125 -7.17 2.10 19.82
C MET A 125 -8.49 2.86 19.74
N CYS A 126 -8.96 3.42 20.86
CA CYS A 126 -10.23 4.12 20.89
C CYS A 126 -10.17 5.41 20.07
N ILE A 127 -9.08 6.19 20.13
CA ILE A 127 -8.94 7.40 19.30
C ILE A 127 -9.00 7.04 17.82
N ASN A 128 -8.26 6.01 17.38
CA ASN A 128 -8.27 5.58 15.98
C ASN A 128 -9.67 5.11 15.54
N LYS A 129 -10.39 4.39 16.40
CA LYS A 129 -11.70 3.83 16.05
C LYS A 129 -12.84 4.85 16.11
N ILE A 130 -12.85 5.73 17.12
CA ILE A 130 -13.78 6.85 17.22
C ILE A 130 -13.62 7.78 16.03
N PHE A 131 -12.38 8.03 15.60
CA PHE A 131 -12.12 8.82 14.40
C PHE A 131 -12.82 8.22 13.17
N MET A 132 -12.80 6.89 12.99
CA MET A 132 -13.51 6.23 11.88
C MET A 132 -15.03 6.38 11.94
N PHE A 133 -15.62 6.46 13.14
CA PHE A 133 -17.07 6.60 13.32
C PHE A 133 -17.58 8.01 13.04
N ILE A 134 -16.74 9.02 13.30
CA ILE A 134 -17.13 10.43 13.18
C ILE A 134 -16.80 10.97 11.79
N PHE A 135 -15.69 10.54 11.19
CA PHE A 135 -15.19 11.19 9.99
C PHE A 135 -15.92 10.71 8.71
N PRO A 136 -16.42 11.63 7.86
CA PRO A 136 -17.29 11.27 6.76
C PRO A 136 -16.61 10.57 5.59
N PHE A 137 -15.32 10.86 5.39
CA PHE A 137 -14.57 10.44 4.22
C PHE A 137 -13.31 9.70 4.64
N LEU A 138 -13.25 8.38 4.44
CA LEU A 138 -12.13 7.55 4.86
C LEU A 138 -11.19 7.26 3.68
N PRO A 139 -9.87 7.15 3.90
CA PRO A 139 -8.93 6.76 2.86
C PRO A 139 -9.18 5.31 2.42
N SER A 140 -9.33 5.10 1.12
CA SER A 140 -9.49 3.79 0.49
C SER A 140 -8.22 3.48 -0.30
N LEU A 141 -7.17 3.08 0.40
CA LEU A 141 -5.86 2.91 -0.20
C LEU A 141 -5.79 1.62 -1.06
N PRO A 142 -4.94 1.59 -2.10
CA PRO A 142 -4.54 0.33 -2.73
C PRO A 142 -3.97 -0.63 -1.69
N TRP A 143 -4.22 -1.93 -1.86
CA TRP A 143 -3.84 -2.95 -0.87
C TRP A 143 -2.36 -2.87 -0.47
N VAL A 144 -1.47 -2.54 -1.43
CA VAL A 144 -0.03 -2.39 -1.17
C VAL A 144 0.24 -1.24 -0.21
N ALA A 145 -0.36 -0.06 -0.45
CA ALA A 145 -0.16 1.11 0.39
C ALA A 145 -0.72 0.88 1.80
N GLU A 146 -1.90 0.26 1.91
CA GLU A 146 -2.48 -0.12 3.20
C GLU A 146 -1.59 -1.12 3.96
N SER A 147 -1.11 -2.16 3.28
CA SER A 147 -0.21 -3.16 3.85
C SER A 147 1.07 -2.52 4.38
N VAL A 148 1.72 -1.68 3.56
CA VAL A 148 2.98 -1.03 3.92
C VAL A 148 2.81 -0.10 5.12
N ILE A 149 1.78 0.74 5.14
CA ILE A 149 1.50 1.63 6.29
C ILE A 149 1.19 0.79 7.54
N GLY A 150 0.33 -0.23 7.40
CA GLY A 150 -0.09 -1.11 8.49
C GLY A 150 1.05 -1.93 9.09
N ILE A 151 2.08 -2.26 8.31
CA ILE A 151 3.26 -3.00 8.78
C ILE A 151 4.32 -2.04 9.34
N ALA A 152 4.71 -1.03 8.56
CA ALA A 152 5.84 -0.18 8.90
C ALA A 152 5.56 0.73 10.09
N TYR A 153 4.34 1.31 10.19
CA TYR A 153 4.02 2.24 11.26
C TYR A 153 4.12 1.60 12.65
N PRO A 154 3.50 0.43 12.93
CA PRO A 154 3.63 -0.20 14.24
C PRO A 154 5.07 -0.62 14.58
N ILE A 155 5.84 -1.09 13.58
CA ILE A 155 7.26 -1.45 13.78
C ILE A 155 8.06 -0.22 14.20
N ILE A 156 8.00 0.85 13.42
CA ILE A 156 8.74 2.09 13.69
C ILE A 156 8.34 2.67 15.06
N LEU A 157 7.03 2.77 15.33
CA LEU A 157 6.55 3.30 16.60
C LEU A 157 7.00 2.45 17.78
N SER A 158 6.97 1.12 17.65
CA SER A 158 7.41 0.21 18.70
C SER A 158 8.89 0.37 19.04
N MET A 159 9.73 0.59 18.01
CA MET A 159 11.16 0.85 18.19
C MET A 159 11.40 2.18 18.90
N PHE A 160 10.71 3.25 18.51
CA PHE A 160 10.81 4.55 19.17
C PHE A 160 10.41 4.48 20.64
N ILE A 161 9.28 3.83 20.95
CA ILE A 161 8.80 3.69 22.34
C ILE A 161 9.79 2.88 23.17
N TRP A 162 10.35 1.81 22.62
CA TRP A 162 11.32 0.98 23.33
C TRP A 162 12.61 1.72 23.65
N GLU A 163 13.12 2.53 22.71
CA GLU A 163 14.31 3.37 22.95
C GLU A 163 14.06 4.46 23.99
N GLU A 164 12.93 5.16 23.90
CA GLU A 164 12.58 6.19 24.88
C GLU A 164 12.42 5.58 26.28
N TYR A 165 11.83 4.38 26.37
CA TYR A 165 11.74 3.64 27.62
C TYR A 165 13.12 3.30 28.21
N LYS A 166 14.09 2.82 27.41
CA LYS A 166 15.45 2.56 27.89
C LYS A 166 16.11 3.81 28.48
N ILE A 167 15.93 4.95 27.82
CA ILE A 167 16.47 6.23 28.27
C ILE A 167 15.85 6.63 29.62
N LEU A 168 14.52 6.58 29.73
CA LEU A 168 13.79 6.94 30.94
C LEU A 168 14.04 5.98 32.11
N SER A 169 14.33 4.72 31.84
CA SER A 169 14.62 3.69 32.86
C SER A 169 16.09 3.65 33.30
N HIS A 170 16.92 4.60 32.87
CA HIS A 170 18.37 4.66 33.13
C HIS A 170 19.13 3.38 32.73
N LEU A 171 18.56 2.55 31.86
CA LEU A 171 19.30 1.44 31.24
C LEU A 171 20.41 2.07 30.39
N LYS A 172 21.66 1.57 30.51
CA LYS A 172 22.81 2.15 29.81
C LYS A 172 22.47 2.41 28.34
N PRO A 173 22.67 3.64 27.82
CA PRO A 173 22.46 3.90 26.41
C PRO A 173 23.39 3.00 25.61
N SER A 174 22.81 2.08 24.87
CA SER A 174 23.56 1.15 24.03
C SER A 174 24.07 1.89 22.80
N THR A 175 25.19 1.44 22.23
CA THR A 175 25.64 1.74 20.84
C THR A 175 24.61 1.33 19.76
N GLN A 176 23.43 0.84 20.17
CA GLN A 176 22.33 0.36 19.34
C GLN A 176 21.47 1.49 18.75
N LYS A 177 21.62 2.73 19.23
CA LYS A 177 20.84 3.89 18.74
C LYS A 177 21.11 4.19 17.25
N GLU A 178 22.36 4.03 16.80
CA GLU A 178 22.72 4.17 15.38
C GLU A 178 22.04 3.09 14.53
N ASN A 179 22.08 1.83 14.98
CA ASN A 179 21.46 0.71 14.26
C ASN A 179 19.95 0.89 14.08
N ILE A 180 19.25 1.47 15.07
CA ILE A 180 17.80 1.71 14.98
C ILE A 180 17.48 2.84 14.02
N PHE A 181 18.30 3.90 13.99
CA PHE A 181 18.15 4.97 13.01
C PHE A 181 18.34 4.43 11.59
N PHE A 182 19.41 3.66 11.35
CA PHE A 182 19.64 3.03 10.06
C PHE A 182 18.53 2.04 9.67
N PHE A 183 18.06 1.22 10.61
CA PHE A 183 16.94 0.30 10.36
C PHE A 183 15.65 1.05 10.02
N SER A 184 15.31 2.08 10.80
CA SER A 184 14.12 2.90 10.55
C SER A 184 14.22 3.63 9.22
N ALA A 185 15.38 4.19 8.90
CA ALA A 185 15.65 4.84 7.62
C ALA A 185 15.55 3.84 6.44
N SER A 186 16.07 2.63 6.60
CA SER A 186 15.95 1.55 5.61
C SER A 186 14.49 1.14 5.41
N LEU A 187 13.72 1.00 6.49
CA LEU A 187 12.30 0.68 6.41
C LEU A 187 11.49 1.79 5.75
N LEU A 188 11.78 3.06 6.08
CA LEU A 188 11.19 4.22 5.41
C LEU A 188 11.56 4.28 3.92
N PHE A 189 12.79 3.92 3.57
CA PHE A 189 13.19 3.80 2.17
C PHE A 189 12.42 2.70 1.45
N LEU A 190 12.24 1.52 2.06
CA LEU A 190 11.44 0.44 1.48
C LEU A 190 9.97 0.84 1.30
N VAL A 191 9.40 1.57 2.27
CA VAL A 191 8.04 2.14 2.18
C VAL A 191 7.95 3.12 1.01
N ALA A 192 8.88 4.07 0.92
CA ALA A 192 8.92 5.06 -0.16
C ALA A 192 9.15 4.39 -1.52
N PHE A 193 10.00 3.38 -1.59
CA PHE A 193 10.24 2.62 -2.82
C PHE A 193 9.00 1.83 -3.25
N SER A 194 8.30 1.18 -2.32
CA SER A 194 7.04 0.51 -2.61
C SER A 194 5.98 1.50 -3.14
N TRP A 195 5.88 2.67 -2.52
CA TRP A 195 5.00 3.75 -2.99
C TRP A 195 5.39 4.27 -4.38
N PHE A 196 6.68 4.33 -4.69
CA PHE A 196 7.16 4.66 -6.02
C PHE A 196 6.71 3.62 -7.05
N VAL A 197 6.84 2.32 -6.74
CA VAL A 197 6.41 1.22 -7.63
C VAL A 197 4.90 1.22 -7.85
N VAL A 198 4.10 1.47 -6.81
CA VAL A 198 2.62 1.57 -6.91
C VAL A 198 2.16 2.85 -7.61
N GLY A 199 3.06 3.81 -7.79
CA GLY A 199 2.77 5.10 -8.39
C GLY A 199 2.01 6.04 -7.47
N VAL A 200 2.41 6.16 -6.21
CA VAL A 200 1.93 7.23 -5.33
C VAL A 200 2.47 8.59 -5.79
N PHE A 201 3.68 8.62 -6.35
CA PHE A 201 4.33 9.83 -6.83
C PHE A 201 3.88 10.22 -8.26
N PRO A 202 4.13 11.47 -8.71
CA PRO A 202 3.83 11.91 -10.07
C PRO A 202 4.56 11.12 -11.15
N ILE A 203 5.69 10.49 -10.81
CA ILE A 203 6.45 9.61 -11.69
C ILE A 203 6.41 8.20 -11.11
N TYR A 204 6.14 7.21 -11.96
CA TYR A 204 6.09 5.81 -11.56
C TYR A 204 6.67 4.89 -12.64
N PRO A 205 7.24 3.73 -12.26
CA PRO A 205 7.80 2.79 -13.21
C PRO A 205 6.72 1.88 -13.81
N SER A 206 6.90 1.51 -15.08
CA SER A 206 6.14 0.45 -15.74
C SER A 206 7.07 -0.40 -16.59
N VAL A 207 6.84 -1.72 -16.64
CA VAL A 207 7.66 -2.65 -17.43
C VAL A 207 7.05 -2.81 -18.81
N ILE A 208 7.87 -2.73 -19.84
CA ILE A 208 7.47 -2.97 -21.21
C ILE A 208 7.49 -4.47 -21.48
N LEU A 209 6.36 -5.01 -21.91
CA LEU A 209 6.18 -6.46 -22.10
C LEU A 209 6.28 -6.88 -23.58
N THR A 210 6.07 -5.96 -24.51
CA THR A 210 5.99 -6.21 -25.95
C THR A 210 7.06 -5.44 -26.73
N GLY A 211 7.37 -5.89 -27.95
CA GLY A 211 8.35 -5.28 -28.85
C GLY A 211 7.76 -4.24 -29.81
N SER A 212 6.59 -3.66 -29.51
CA SER A 212 5.91 -2.71 -30.40
C SER A 212 6.58 -1.34 -30.44
N MET A 213 7.46 -1.03 -29.49
CA MET A 213 8.17 0.25 -29.38
C MET A 213 9.66 0.15 -29.73
N GLU A 214 10.07 -0.94 -30.38
CA GLU A 214 11.43 -1.08 -30.91
C GLU A 214 11.68 -0.10 -32.08
N PRO A 215 12.93 0.36 -32.30
CA PRO A 215 14.17 0.01 -31.60
C PRO A 215 14.51 0.92 -30.40
N LEU A 216 13.61 1.81 -30.00
CA LEU A 216 13.89 2.79 -28.92
C LEU A 216 13.59 2.23 -27.53
N ILE A 217 12.60 1.34 -27.42
CA ILE A 217 12.17 0.74 -26.16
C ILE A 217 11.99 -0.76 -26.38
N TYR A 218 12.71 -1.57 -25.61
CA TYR A 218 12.70 -3.03 -25.78
C TYR A 218 11.86 -3.72 -24.69
N PRO A 219 11.34 -4.94 -24.97
CA PRO A 219 10.77 -5.79 -23.94
C PRO A 219 11.74 -6.00 -22.77
N GLY A 220 11.26 -5.79 -21.55
CA GLY A 220 12.04 -5.88 -20.32
C GLY A 220 12.70 -4.55 -19.89
N ASP A 221 12.53 -3.47 -20.65
CA ASP A 221 12.88 -2.13 -20.19
C ASP A 221 11.84 -1.60 -19.19
N VAL A 222 12.30 -0.79 -18.25
CA VAL A 222 11.41 -0.04 -17.33
C VAL A 222 11.29 1.38 -17.84
N VAL A 223 10.07 1.82 -18.09
CA VAL A 223 9.76 3.20 -18.46
C VAL A 223 9.28 3.97 -17.24
N LEU A 224 9.78 5.19 -17.07
CA LEU A 224 9.29 6.13 -16.08
C LEU A 224 8.20 6.97 -16.71
N ILE A 225 6.97 6.79 -16.22
CA ILE A 225 5.78 7.46 -16.70
C ILE A 225 5.50 8.63 -15.78
N ARG A 226 5.41 9.83 -16.36
CA ARG A 226 4.90 11.03 -15.70
C ARG A 226 3.38 11.07 -15.85
N LYS A 227 2.67 11.03 -14.72
CA LYS A 227 1.22 11.14 -14.66
C LYS A 227 0.75 12.49 -15.20
N LEU A 228 -0.35 12.45 -15.94
CA LEU A 228 -1.08 13.65 -16.33
C LEU A 228 -2.06 13.99 -15.19
N MET A 229 -1.84 15.12 -14.52
CA MET A 229 -2.55 15.47 -13.29
C MET A 229 -3.64 16.52 -13.51
N SER A 230 -3.63 17.19 -14.67
CA SER A 230 -4.59 18.22 -15.06
C SER A 230 -4.97 18.10 -16.55
N GLU A 231 -6.15 18.61 -16.90
CA GLU A 231 -6.57 18.68 -18.31
C GLU A 231 -5.61 19.53 -19.15
N GLU A 232 -5.06 20.60 -18.59
CA GLU A 232 -4.07 21.44 -19.29
C GLU A 232 -2.83 20.67 -19.74
N GLU A 233 -2.42 19.63 -19.02
CA GLU A 233 -1.31 18.77 -19.42
C GLU A 233 -1.69 17.86 -20.59
N VAL A 234 -2.94 17.41 -20.64
CA VAL A 234 -3.48 16.63 -21.78
C VAL A 234 -3.52 17.50 -23.04
N TYR A 235 -3.97 18.75 -22.93
CA TYR A 235 -3.98 19.70 -24.05
C TYR A 235 -2.58 20.12 -24.55
N LYS A 236 -1.53 19.86 -23.77
CA LYS A 236 -0.13 20.12 -24.16
C LYS A 236 0.51 18.96 -24.91
N LEU A 237 -0.15 17.80 -24.97
CA LEU A 237 0.34 16.64 -25.72
C LEU A 237 0.41 16.96 -27.22
N LYS A 238 1.39 16.38 -27.89
CA LYS A 238 1.64 16.60 -29.31
C LYS A 238 1.81 15.27 -30.04
N GLU A 239 1.57 15.32 -31.34
CA GLU A 239 1.99 14.25 -32.24
C GLU A 239 3.48 13.95 -32.04
N GLY A 240 3.80 12.66 -31.95
CA GLY A 240 5.14 12.18 -31.63
C GLY A 240 5.41 11.90 -30.15
N ASP A 241 4.57 12.35 -29.21
CA ASP A 241 4.72 12.00 -27.79
C ASP A 241 4.43 10.51 -27.56
N VAL A 242 5.17 9.87 -26.64
CA VAL A 242 4.91 8.48 -26.25
C VAL A 242 4.06 8.46 -24.99
N ILE A 243 2.86 7.90 -25.13
CA ILE A 243 1.85 7.85 -24.07
C ILE A 243 1.64 6.43 -23.58
N ASN A 244 1.29 6.32 -22.31
CA ASN A 244 0.85 5.10 -21.66
C ASN A 244 -0.64 5.23 -21.34
N PHE A 245 -1.44 4.27 -21.78
CA PHE A 245 -2.89 4.29 -21.61
C PHE A 245 -3.44 2.90 -21.27
N LYS A 246 -4.65 2.87 -20.70
CA LYS A 246 -5.37 1.65 -20.38
C LYS A 246 -6.26 1.26 -21.56
N MET A 247 -6.27 -0.02 -21.92
CA MET A 247 -7.19 -0.57 -22.92
C MET A 247 -7.76 -1.88 -22.37
N GLY A 248 -9.04 -1.90 -21.99
CA GLY A 248 -9.60 -3.01 -21.22
C GLY A 248 -8.80 -3.24 -19.93
N ASP A 249 -8.28 -4.44 -19.71
CA ASP A 249 -7.45 -4.76 -18.54
C ASP A 249 -5.94 -4.65 -18.78
N ILE A 250 -5.52 -4.34 -20.01
CA ILE A 250 -4.10 -4.20 -20.34
C ILE A 250 -3.67 -2.73 -20.37
N THR A 251 -2.37 -2.51 -20.19
CA THR A 251 -1.74 -1.20 -20.29
C THR A 251 -0.83 -1.20 -21.51
N ILE A 252 -1.04 -0.24 -22.41
CA ILE A 252 -0.34 -0.14 -23.69
C ILE A 252 0.50 1.15 -23.69
N THR A 253 1.66 1.07 -24.33
CA THR A 253 2.57 2.19 -24.52
C THR A 253 2.81 2.36 -26.00
N HIS A 254 2.29 3.43 -26.61
CA HIS A 254 2.47 3.74 -28.04
C HIS A 254 2.69 5.23 -28.26
N ARG A 255 3.13 5.60 -29.47
CA ARG A 255 3.35 6.99 -29.88
C ARG A 255 2.07 7.59 -30.45
N ILE A 256 1.80 8.85 -30.14
CA ILE A 256 0.71 9.60 -30.75
C ILE A 256 1.05 9.85 -32.21
N ASN A 257 0.20 9.35 -33.11
CA ASN A 257 0.30 9.57 -34.54
C ASN A 257 -0.57 10.75 -34.98
N GLU A 258 -1.79 10.85 -34.47
CA GLU A 258 -2.73 11.93 -34.79
C GLU A 258 -3.52 12.32 -33.53
N ILE A 259 -3.82 13.62 -33.38
CA ILE A 259 -4.70 14.15 -32.34
C ILE A 259 -5.98 14.68 -32.98
N LYS A 260 -7.12 14.12 -32.61
CA LYS A 260 -8.44 14.53 -33.09
C LYS A 260 -9.18 15.30 -32.00
N SER A 261 -9.75 16.45 -32.36
CA SER A 261 -10.64 17.24 -31.50
C SER A 261 -12.07 17.17 -32.02
N ASP A 262 -13.04 16.89 -31.14
CA ASP A 262 -14.46 17.01 -31.49
C ASP A 262 -14.95 18.47 -31.46
N GLU A 263 -16.19 18.72 -31.91
CA GLU A 263 -16.81 20.06 -31.92
C GLU A 263 -17.00 20.65 -30.51
N ALA A 264 -16.97 19.81 -29.47
CA ALA A 264 -17.07 20.22 -28.07
C ALA A 264 -15.69 20.51 -27.44
N GLY A 265 -14.59 20.31 -28.17
CA GLY A 265 -13.21 20.54 -27.71
C GLY A 265 -12.59 19.37 -26.92
N ASN A 266 -13.21 18.18 -26.93
CA ASN A 266 -12.62 16.98 -26.35
C ASN A 266 -11.54 16.43 -27.30
N LEU A 267 -10.37 16.15 -26.74
CA LEU A 267 -9.28 15.52 -27.47
C LEU A 267 -9.47 14.00 -27.53
N SER A 268 -8.92 13.39 -28.57
CA SER A 268 -8.83 11.95 -28.74
C SER A 268 -7.55 11.63 -29.51
N PHE A 269 -6.93 10.51 -29.19
CA PHE A 269 -5.57 10.20 -29.66
C PHE A 269 -5.59 8.92 -30.49
N ILE A 270 -5.00 9.00 -31.68
CA ILE A 270 -4.69 7.82 -32.50
C ILE A 270 -3.23 7.48 -32.26
N THR A 271 -2.98 6.23 -31.89
CA THR A 271 -1.66 5.77 -31.50
C THR A 271 -1.11 4.76 -32.49
N LYS A 272 0.22 4.64 -32.52
CA LYS A 272 0.93 3.65 -33.29
C LYS A 272 2.17 3.20 -32.52
N GLY A 273 2.43 1.89 -32.48
CA GLY A 273 3.71 1.36 -32.02
C GLY A 273 4.83 1.69 -33.01
N ASP A 274 5.99 2.11 -32.53
CA ASP A 274 7.14 2.47 -33.39
C ASP A 274 7.56 1.34 -34.34
N ASN A 275 7.32 0.08 -33.96
CA ASN A 275 7.64 -1.13 -34.71
C ASN A 275 6.41 -1.77 -35.39
N ASN A 276 5.23 -1.12 -35.35
CA ASN A 276 4.03 -1.64 -35.98
C ASN A 276 3.91 -1.12 -37.42
N ASP A 277 3.41 -1.95 -38.35
CA ASP A 277 3.24 -1.54 -39.75
C ASP A 277 2.06 -0.56 -39.93
N ALA A 278 0.95 -0.83 -39.22
CA ALA A 278 -0.28 -0.04 -39.26
C ALA A 278 -0.47 0.79 -37.98
N GLU A 279 -1.34 1.80 -38.07
CA GLU A 279 -1.88 2.51 -36.91
C GLU A 279 -2.80 1.59 -36.10
N ASP A 280 -2.98 1.91 -34.82
CA ASP A 280 -3.90 1.15 -33.99
C ASP A 280 -5.36 1.40 -34.43
N ASP A 281 -6.18 0.35 -34.48
CA ASP A 281 -7.59 0.43 -34.90
C ASP A 281 -8.52 1.11 -33.88
N TRP A 282 -7.97 1.54 -32.74
CA TRP A 282 -8.71 2.16 -31.65
C TRP A 282 -8.35 3.63 -31.46
N VAL A 283 -9.28 4.35 -30.87
CA VAL A 283 -9.09 5.74 -30.46
C VAL A 283 -8.98 5.80 -28.94
N VAL A 284 -7.93 6.43 -28.43
CA VAL A 284 -7.69 6.56 -26.99
C VAL A 284 -8.34 7.85 -26.49
N PRO A 285 -9.33 7.76 -25.58
CA PRO A 285 -9.90 8.93 -24.94
C PRO A 285 -8.96 9.49 -23.84
N PRO A 286 -9.06 10.77 -23.49
CA PRO A 286 -8.25 11.40 -22.44
C PRO A 286 -8.35 10.69 -21.08
N ASN A 287 -9.50 10.09 -20.78
CA ASN A 287 -9.74 9.41 -19.50
C ASN A 287 -8.94 8.12 -19.34
N ASP A 288 -8.51 7.51 -20.44
CA ASP A 288 -7.73 6.27 -20.41
C ASP A 288 -6.22 6.53 -20.41
N LEU A 289 -5.80 7.79 -20.58
CA LEU A 289 -4.40 8.18 -20.48
C LEU A 289 -3.92 8.07 -19.03
N LYS A 290 -2.83 7.33 -18.84
CA LYS A 290 -2.15 7.24 -17.54
C LYS A 290 -0.96 8.20 -17.42
N GLY A 291 -0.32 8.55 -18.54
CA GLY A 291 0.82 9.46 -18.54
C GLY A 291 1.67 9.44 -19.79
N THR A 292 2.74 10.24 -19.78
CA THR A 292 3.76 10.30 -20.84
C THR A 292 5.06 9.68 -20.36
N ILE A 293 5.84 9.09 -21.27
CA ILE A 293 7.16 8.57 -20.94
C ILE A 293 8.17 9.71 -20.82
N GLU A 294 8.88 9.78 -19.69
CA GLU A 294 10.01 10.70 -19.53
C GLU A 294 11.36 10.02 -19.74
N LYS A 295 11.51 8.78 -19.28
CA LYS A 295 12.81 8.11 -19.27
C LYS A 295 12.65 6.60 -19.44
N VAL A 296 13.61 6.00 -20.12
CA VAL A 296 13.73 4.54 -20.29
C VAL A 296 14.94 4.08 -19.50
N VAL A 297 14.77 3.04 -18.70
CA VAL A 297 15.85 2.39 -17.95
C VAL A 297 15.98 0.96 -18.44
N PRO A 298 17.04 0.65 -19.21
CA PRO A 298 17.10 -0.60 -19.95
C PRO A 298 17.34 -1.80 -19.02
N LYS A 299 16.82 -2.96 -19.39
CA LYS A 299 17.10 -4.29 -18.79
C LYS A 299 16.70 -4.52 -17.32
N ILE A 300 16.20 -3.52 -16.60
CA ILE A 300 15.80 -3.69 -15.19
C ILE A 300 14.56 -4.58 -15.05
N GLY A 301 13.63 -4.49 -16.00
CA GLY A 301 12.38 -5.24 -16.02
C GLY A 301 12.51 -6.67 -16.53
N LEU A 302 13.71 -7.13 -16.89
CA LEU A 302 13.92 -8.45 -17.47
C LEU A 302 13.47 -9.58 -16.53
N LEU A 303 13.66 -9.42 -15.21
CA LEU A 303 13.18 -10.38 -14.21
C LEU A 303 11.66 -10.52 -14.27
N ILE A 304 10.94 -9.39 -14.38
CA ILE A 304 9.48 -9.34 -14.44
C ILE A 304 8.98 -9.95 -15.76
N LEU A 305 9.68 -9.64 -16.87
CA LEU A 305 9.38 -10.22 -18.18
C LEU A 305 9.53 -11.75 -18.17
N LEU A 306 10.58 -12.28 -17.53
CA LEU A 306 10.81 -13.73 -17.41
C LEU A 306 9.69 -14.42 -16.61
N LEU A 307 9.24 -13.80 -15.51
CA LEU A 307 8.13 -14.31 -14.71
C LEU A 307 6.82 -14.30 -15.51
N HIS A 308 6.51 -13.20 -16.19
CA HIS A 308 5.30 -13.08 -17.01
C HIS A 308 5.30 -14.06 -18.19
N LYS A 309 6.45 -14.27 -18.83
CA LYS A 309 6.60 -15.27 -19.89
C LYS A 309 6.37 -16.69 -19.35
N SER A 310 6.80 -16.99 -18.13
CA SER A 310 6.58 -18.30 -17.50
C SER A 310 5.09 -18.60 -17.25
N GLU A 311 4.29 -17.59 -16.90
CA GLU A 311 2.84 -17.76 -16.68
C GLU A 311 2.08 -17.99 -18.00
N ASN A 312 2.45 -17.27 -19.06
CA ASN A 312 1.84 -17.45 -20.39
C ASN A 312 2.33 -18.71 -21.12
N ILE A 313 3.38 -19.40 -20.63
CA ILE A 313 3.81 -20.70 -21.16
C ILE A 313 2.93 -21.86 -20.64
N SER A 314 2.06 -21.64 -19.64
CA SER A 314 1.22 -22.72 -19.07
C SER A 314 -0.01 -23.10 -19.89
N GLU A 315 -0.45 -22.29 -20.86
CA GLU A 315 -1.58 -22.65 -21.73
C GLU A 315 -1.25 -22.38 -23.21
N GLY A 316 -0.48 -23.31 -23.77
CA GLY A 316 -0.69 -23.76 -25.15
C GLY A 316 -0.04 -22.93 -26.27
N VAL A 317 1.29 -22.93 -26.37
CA VAL A 317 1.96 -22.98 -27.70
C VAL A 317 3.27 -23.78 -27.58
N SER A 318 3.15 -25.10 -27.72
CA SER A 318 4.18 -25.90 -28.38
C SER A 318 3.79 -25.94 -29.86
N SER A 319 4.77 -25.69 -30.75
CA SER A 319 4.66 -25.65 -32.22
C SER A 319 3.93 -24.40 -32.76
N TYR A 320 4.47 -23.59 -33.67
CA TYR A 320 5.50 -23.74 -34.71
C TYR A 320 6.32 -22.45 -34.84
#